data_AF-A0A8T2NWZ0-F1
#
_entry.id   AF-A0A8T2NWZ0-F1
#
_cell.length_a   1.000
_cell.length_b   1.000
_cell.length_c   1.000
_cell.angle_alpha   90.00
_cell.angle_beta   90.00
_cell.angle_gamma   90.00
#
_symmetry.space_group_name_H-M   'P 1'
#
loop_
_entity.id
_entity.type
_entity.pdbx_description
1 polymer ?
#
loop_
_entity_poly.entity_id
_entity_poly.type
_entity_poly.pdbx_seq_one_letter_code
_entity_poly.pdbx_strand_id
1 'polypeptide(L)'
;MMTALGIPSAPTLMAISADFTIEMSLNRMSEGLQLYQDLLSTVRNRVSTPEKLDDLLADIRDLLSQVLQMRELAQLEAGAQYGGSGLAAQLAGEYEVKVATHLALTQLQSFSQDMFRSLRNISRAKLVARN
;
A
#
# COMPACT_ATOMS: atom_id res chain seq x y z
N MET A 1 19.17 -3.28 3.43
CA MET A 1 18.89 -3.48 1.99
C MET A 1 17.77 -2.57 1.48
N MET A 2 16.61 -2.45 2.14
CA MET A 2 15.54 -1.54 1.70
C MET A 2 15.95 -0.05 1.63
N THR A 3 16.66 0.43 2.65
CA THR A 3 17.24 1.80 2.67
C THR A 3 18.29 2.02 1.58
N ALA A 4 19.04 0.98 1.20
CA ALA A 4 20.02 1.04 0.12
C ALA A 4 19.36 1.08 -1.27
N LEU A 5 18.13 0.57 -1.41
CA LEU A 5 17.35 0.59 -2.65
C LEU A 5 16.37 1.77 -2.72
N GLY A 6 16.40 2.69 -1.75
CA GLY A 6 15.48 3.84 -1.73
C GLY A 6 14.01 3.46 -1.59
N ILE A 7 13.72 2.27 -1.06
CA ILE A 7 12.34 1.79 -0.82
C ILE A 7 11.89 2.33 0.54
N PRO A 8 10.90 3.23 0.60
CA PRO A 8 10.38 3.71 1.87
C PRO A 8 9.63 2.58 2.59
N SER A 9 9.60 2.64 3.92
CA SER A 9 8.87 1.64 4.70
C SER A 9 7.37 1.83 4.51
N ALA A 10 6.64 0.71 4.40
CA ALA A 10 5.19 0.74 4.30
C ALA A 10 4.57 1.46 5.52
N PRO A 11 3.50 2.25 5.31
CA PRO A 11 2.79 2.88 6.40
C PRO A 11 2.23 1.81 7.36
N THR A 12 2.43 2.01 8.66
CA THR A 12 1.97 1.07 9.67
C THR A 12 0.46 1.17 9.85
N LEU A 13 -0.22 0.04 9.76
CA LEU A 13 -1.63 -0.10 10.08
C LEU A 13 -1.79 -0.69 11.47
N MET A 14 -2.61 -0.05 12.31
CA MET A 14 -2.85 -0.46 13.68
C MET A 14 -4.34 -0.72 13.91
N ALA A 15 -4.67 -1.37 15.03
CA ALA A 15 -6.06 -1.48 15.47
C ALA A 15 -6.62 -0.10 15.78
N ILE A 16 -7.91 0.10 15.49
CA ILE A 16 -8.59 1.38 15.75
C ILE A 16 -8.60 1.65 17.26
N SER A 17 -8.12 2.82 17.66
CA SER A 17 -8.05 3.29 19.04
C SER A 17 -8.29 4.80 19.10
N ALA A 18 -8.25 5.39 20.30
CA ALA A 18 -8.31 6.85 20.46
C ALA A 18 -7.16 7.57 19.72
N ASP A 19 -5.99 6.94 19.68
CA ASP A 19 -4.78 7.49 19.05
C ASP A 19 -4.62 7.09 17.57
N PHE A 20 -5.44 6.15 17.09
CA PHE A 20 -5.42 5.66 15.72
C PHE A 20 -6.85 5.56 15.15
N THR A 21 -7.29 6.65 14.54
CA THR A 21 -8.67 6.79 14.06
C THR A 21 -8.90 6.03 12.75
N ILE A 22 -10.19 5.88 12.37
CA ILE A 22 -10.57 5.32 11.06
C ILE A 22 -9.98 6.17 9.93
N GLU A 23 -9.97 7.49 10.08
CA GLU A 23 -9.35 8.40 9.12
C GLU A 23 -7.86 8.14 8.94
N MET A 24 -7.11 8.03 10.05
CA MET A 24 -5.69 7.70 10.01
C MET A 24 -5.47 6.34 9.35
N SER A 25 -6.29 5.34 9.67
CA SER A 25 -6.22 4.03 9.02
C SER A 25 -6.44 4.11 7.51
N LEU A 26 -7.47 4.81 7.05
CA LEU A 26 -7.78 4.92 5.61
C LEU A 26 -6.71 5.74 4.86
N ASN A 27 -6.18 6.79 5.48
CA ASN A 27 -5.05 7.55 4.94
C ASN A 27 -3.81 6.66 4.75
N ARG A 28 -3.44 5.90 5.78
CA ARG A 28 -2.31 4.95 5.73
C ARG A 28 -2.52 3.83 4.72
N MET A 29 -3.76 3.34 4.57
CA MET A 29 -4.12 2.37 3.53
C MET A 29 -3.87 2.94 2.13
N SER A 30 -4.39 4.14 1.84
CA SER A 30 -4.19 4.76 0.52
C SER A 30 -2.71 5.08 0.24
N GLU A 31 -1.98 5.58 1.23
CA GLU A 31 -0.53 5.87 1.12
C GLU A 31 0.26 4.59 0.79
N GLY A 32 -0.05 3.48 1.47
CA GLY A 32 0.62 2.20 1.23
C GLY A 32 0.29 1.61 -0.13
N LEU A 33 -0.96 1.69 -0.57
CA LEU A 33 -1.35 1.23 -1.89
C LEU A 33 -0.70 2.04 -3.02
N GLN A 34 -0.59 3.37 -2.86
CA GLN A 34 0.14 4.23 -3.79
C GLN A 34 1.63 3.88 -3.83
N LEU A 35 2.23 3.61 -2.68
CA LEU A 35 3.61 3.12 -2.58
C LEU A 35 3.82 1.83 -3.38
N TYR A 36 3.01 0.80 -3.15
CA TYR A 36 3.20 -0.47 -3.86
C TYR A 36 2.88 -0.38 -5.34
N GLN A 37 1.92 0.47 -5.73
CA GLN A 37 1.66 0.75 -7.14
C GLN A 37 2.91 1.32 -7.83
N ASP A 38 3.58 2.29 -7.20
CA ASP A 38 4.79 2.91 -7.73
C ASP A 38 5.99 1.94 -7.76
N LEU A 39 6.22 1.20 -6.67
CA LEU A 39 7.30 0.20 -6.60
C LEU A 39 7.12 -0.90 -7.66
N LEU A 40 5.91 -1.46 -7.77
CA LEU A 40 5.61 -2.54 -8.71
C LEU A 40 5.63 -2.05 -10.15
N SER A 41 5.15 -0.84 -10.43
CA SER A 41 5.26 -0.22 -11.77
C SER A 41 6.72 -0.01 -12.17
N THR A 42 7.57 0.36 -11.21
CA THR A 42 9.01 0.55 -11.45
C THR A 42 9.70 -0.75 -11.80
N VAL A 43 9.45 -1.84 -11.05
CA VAL A 43 10.08 -3.14 -11.34
C VAL A 43 9.46 -3.85 -12.55
N ARG A 44 8.17 -3.63 -12.83
CA ARG A 44 7.47 -4.15 -14.01
C ARG A 44 8.22 -3.85 -15.30
N ASN A 45 8.73 -2.63 -15.44
CA ASN A 45 9.47 -2.20 -16.63
C ASN A 45 10.86 -2.86 -16.79
N ARG A 46 11.27 -3.68 -15.82
CA ARG A 46 12.60 -4.29 -15.75
C ARG A 46 12.58 -5.82 -15.69
N VAL A 47 11.43 -6.45 -15.48
CA VAL A 47 11.31 -7.91 -15.38
C VAL A 47 10.92 -8.54 -16.72
N SER A 48 11.39 -9.77 -16.97
CA SER A 48 11.12 -10.49 -18.22
C SER A 48 9.68 -11.01 -18.35
N THR A 49 8.95 -11.16 -17.24
CA THR A 49 7.57 -11.69 -17.21
C THR A 49 6.64 -10.71 -16.47
N PRO A 50 6.21 -9.61 -17.11
CA PRO A 50 5.43 -8.55 -16.47
C PRO A 50 3.94 -8.89 -16.28
N GLU A 51 3.41 -9.90 -16.97
CA GLU A 51 1.97 -10.22 -17.02
C GLU A 51 1.37 -10.42 -15.62
N LYS A 52 2.04 -11.17 -14.75
CA LYS A 52 1.58 -11.39 -13.36
C LYS A 52 1.63 -10.13 -12.50
N LEU A 53 2.52 -9.19 -12.82
CA LEU A 53 2.57 -7.90 -12.16
C LEU A 53 1.46 -6.98 -12.67
N ASP A 54 1.04 -7.12 -13.92
CA ASP A 54 -0.09 -6.36 -14.48
C ASP A 54 -1.40 -6.69 -13.77
N ASP A 55 -1.68 -7.98 -13.55
CA ASP A 55 -2.85 -8.42 -12.79
C ASP A 55 -2.81 -7.86 -11.35
N LEU A 56 -1.67 -7.97 -10.67
CA LEU A 56 -1.49 -7.47 -9.31
C LEU A 56 -1.60 -5.94 -9.23
N LEU A 57 -1.09 -5.21 -10.23
CA LEU A 57 -1.22 -3.75 -10.32
C LEU A 57 -2.68 -3.32 -10.54
N ALA A 58 -3.44 -4.09 -11.33
CA ALA A 58 -4.87 -3.87 -11.49
C ALA A 58 -5.61 -4.08 -10.17
N ASP A 59 -5.34 -5.18 -9.46
CA ASP A 59 -5.93 -5.45 -8.14
C ASP A 59 -5.63 -4.33 -7.13
N ILE A 60 -4.39 -3.84 -7.08
CA ILE A 60 -3.99 -2.72 -6.20
C ILE A 60 -4.73 -1.43 -6.57
N ARG A 61 -4.89 -1.13 -7.86
CA ARG A 61 -5.60 0.07 -8.33
C ARG A 61 -7.07 0.02 -7.95
N ASP A 62 -7.70 -1.15 -8.11
CA ASP A 62 -9.10 -1.34 -7.77
C ASP A 62 -9.31 -1.22 -6.25
N LEU A 63 -8.41 -1.81 -5.46
CA LEU A 63 -8.43 -1.67 -4.00
C LEU A 63 -8.21 -0.22 -3.55
N LEU A 64 -7.27 0.50 -4.17
CA LEU A 64 -7.05 1.93 -3.89
C LEU A 64 -8.30 2.74 -4.20
N SER A 65 -8.96 2.46 -5.32
CA SER A 65 -10.20 3.14 -5.70
C SER A 65 -11.30 2.93 -4.67
N GLN A 66 -11.43 1.70 -4.15
CA GLN A 66 -12.38 1.40 -3.07
C GLN A 66 -12.03 2.15 -1.77
N VAL A 67 -10.76 2.20 -1.38
CA VAL A 67 -10.33 2.94 -0.17
C VAL A 67 -10.60 4.44 -0.32
N LEU A 68 -10.34 5.02 -1.49
CA LEU A 68 -10.64 6.43 -1.76
C LEU A 68 -12.16 6.69 -1.70
N GLN A 69 -12.97 5.82 -2.29
CA GLN A 69 -14.42 5.92 -2.18
C GLN A 69 -14.92 5.82 -0.72
N MET A 70 -14.33 4.94 0.10
CA MET A 70 -14.66 4.84 1.53
C MET A 70 -14.33 6.14 2.28
N ARG A 71 -13.29 6.87 1.86
CA ARG A 71 -12.92 8.15 2.44
C ARG A 71 -13.88 9.27 2.05
N GLU A 72 -14.26 9.33 0.77
CA GLU A 72 -15.27 10.28 0.28
C GLU A 72 -16.60 10.10 1.03
N LEU A 73 -17.06 8.85 1.17
CA LEU A 73 -18.29 8.53 1.92
C LEU A 73 -18.19 8.89 3.41
N ALA A 74 -16.98 8.92 3.97
CA ALA A 74 -16.72 9.32 5.35
C ALA A 74 -16.43 10.82 5.50
N GLN A 75 -16.55 11.62 4.43
CA GLN A 75 -16.26 13.06 4.41
C GLN A 75 -14.84 13.38 4.94
N LEU A 76 -13.89 12.49 4.67
CA LEU A 76 -12.51 12.68 5.09
C LEU A 76 -11.77 13.47 4.02
N GLU A 77 -11.07 14.52 4.45
CA GLU A 77 -10.25 15.37 3.57
C GLU A 77 -9.21 14.56 2.78
N ALA A 78 -8.75 15.13 1.66
CA ALA A 78 -7.67 14.55 0.87
C ALA A 78 -6.40 14.45 1.74
N GLY A 79 -5.90 13.22 1.88
CA GLY A 79 -4.76 12.88 2.71
C GLY A 79 -3.47 13.35 2.06
N ALA A 80 -2.38 13.34 2.83
CA ALA A 80 -1.07 13.74 2.34
C ALA A 80 -0.72 13.02 1.01
N GLN A 81 -0.19 13.79 0.06
CA GLN A 81 0.22 13.29 -1.24
C GLN A 81 1.41 12.34 -1.08
N TYR A 82 1.32 11.15 -1.70
CA TYR A 82 2.43 10.20 -1.76
C TYR A 82 3.65 10.83 -2.46
N GLY A 83 4.81 10.77 -1.78
CA GLY A 83 6.04 11.45 -2.19
C GLY A 83 6.90 10.72 -3.23
N GLY A 84 6.44 9.59 -3.79
CA GLY A 84 7.22 8.78 -4.73
C GLY A 84 8.27 7.90 -4.05
N SER A 85 8.66 6.81 -4.71
CA SER A 85 9.77 5.96 -4.29
C SER A 85 11.06 6.36 -5.00
N GLY A 86 12.20 6.26 -4.31
CA GLY A 86 13.52 6.46 -4.90
C GLY A 86 14.03 5.26 -5.70
N LEU A 87 13.19 4.24 -5.90
CA LEU A 87 13.62 2.92 -6.37
C LEU A 87 14.20 2.95 -7.79
N ALA A 88 13.60 3.73 -8.70
CA ALA A 88 14.03 3.78 -10.09
C ALA A 88 15.50 4.17 -10.27
N ALA A 89 16.03 5.03 -9.39
CA ALA A 89 17.41 5.48 -9.40
C ALA A 89 18.41 4.42 -8.90
N GLN A 90 17.95 3.40 -8.19
CA GLN A 90 18.79 2.38 -7.54
C GLN A 90 18.80 1.03 -8.28
N LEU A 91 17.98 0.86 -9.33
CA LEU A 91 17.94 -0.36 -10.13
C LEU A 91 19.03 -0.37 -11.21
N ALA A 92 20.27 -0.68 -10.79
CA ALA A 92 21.45 -0.73 -11.66
C ALA A 92 21.62 -2.05 -12.44
N GLY A 93 21.13 -3.19 -11.92
CA GLY A 93 21.32 -4.50 -12.52
C GLY A 93 20.18 -5.50 -12.26
N GLU A 94 20.29 -6.69 -12.83
CA GLU A 94 19.27 -7.74 -12.76
C GLU A 94 19.10 -8.28 -11.33
N TYR A 95 20.18 -8.31 -10.54
CA TYR A 95 20.14 -8.72 -9.14
C TYR A 95 19.31 -7.73 -8.31
N GLU A 96 19.55 -6.43 -8.46
CA GLU A 96 18.82 -5.38 -7.77
C GLU A 96 17.34 -5.40 -8.13
N VAL A 97 17.00 -5.66 -9.41
CA VAL A 97 15.61 -5.83 -9.85
C VAL A 97 14.95 -7.03 -9.17
N LYS A 98 15.63 -8.18 -9.11
CA LYS A 98 15.09 -9.38 -8.43
C LYS A 98 14.89 -9.16 -6.93
N VAL A 99 15.88 -8.55 -6.26
CA VAL A 99 15.80 -8.24 -4.83
C VAL A 99 14.72 -7.21 -4.53
N ALA A 100 14.64 -6.14 -5.32
CA ALA A 100 13.60 -5.12 -5.17
C ALA A 100 12.20 -5.71 -5.38
N THR A 101 12.03 -6.54 -6.41
CA THR A 101 10.76 -7.24 -6.69
C THR A 101 10.37 -8.13 -5.52
N HIS A 102 11.31 -8.97 -5.03
CA HIS A 102 11.04 -9.85 -3.90
C HIS A 102 10.66 -9.06 -2.64
N LEU A 103 11.42 -8.03 -2.29
CA LEU A 103 11.16 -7.19 -1.11
C LEU A 103 9.83 -6.43 -1.22
N ALA A 104 9.49 -5.90 -2.40
CA ALA A 104 8.22 -5.21 -2.62
C ALA A 104 7.04 -6.16 -2.46
N LEU A 105 7.11 -7.37 -3.03
CA LEU A 105 6.06 -8.38 -2.93
C LEU A 105 5.90 -8.92 -1.50
N THR A 106 7.00 -9.20 -0.80
CA THR A 106 6.94 -9.67 0.60
C THR A 106 6.31 -8.61 1.51
N GLN A 107 6.67 -7.34 1.33
CA GLN A 107 6.07 -6.27 2.12
C GLN A 107 4.60 -6.05 1.76
N LEU A 108 4.24 -6.08 0.48
CA LEU A 108 2.84 -5.98 0.04
C LEU A 108 1.99 -7.10 0.65
N GLN A 109 2.52 -8.33 0.72
CA GLN A 109 1.82 -9.44 1.35
C GLN A 109 1.55 -9.16 2.85
N SER A 110 2.57 -8.70 3.59
CA SER A 110 2.40 -8.32 5.00
C SER A 110 1.39 -7.19 5.15
N PHE A 111 1.52 -6.14 4.33
CA PHE A 111 0.63 -4.99 4.35
C PHE A 111 -0.81 -5.37 4.02
N SER A 112 -1.04 -6.27 3.07
CA SER A 112 -2.38 -6.78 2.74
C SER A 112 -3.02 -7.51 3.92
N GLN A 113 -2.25 -8.30 4.67
CA GLN A 113 -2.74 -8.93 5.90
C GLN A 113 -3.13 -7.88 6.95
N ASP A 114 -2.33 -6.83 7.11
CA ASP A 114 -2.62 -5.75 8.05
C ASP A 114 -3.83 -4.92 7.60
N MET A 115 -3.98 -4.66 6.30
CA MET A 115 -5.18 -4.05 5.73
C MET A 115 -6.43 -4.88 6.03
N PHE A 116 -6.39 -6.18 5.81
CA PHE A 116 -7.51 -7.07 6.10
C PHE A 116 -7.89 -7.04 7.59
N ARG A 117 -6.89 -7.08 8.49
CA ARG A 117 -7.11 -6.96 9.93
C ARG A 117 -7.75 -5.62 10.29
N SER A 118 -7.25 -4.52 9.73
CA SER A 118 -7.76 -3.17 10.00
C SER A 118 -9.17 -2.95 9.45
N LEU A 119 -9.47 -3.40 8.23
CA LEU A 119 -10.83 -3.36 7.67
C LEU A 119 -11.83 -4.16 8.51
N ARG A 120 -11.42 -5.34 9.00
CA ARG A 120 -12.24 -6.13 9.92
C ARG A 120 -12.50 -5.40 11.24
N ASN A 121 -11.51 -4.69 11.77
CA ASN A 121 -11.66 -3.89 12.99
C ASN A 121 -12.60 -2.69 12.75
N ILE A 122 -12.49 -2.01 11.62
CA ILE A 122 -13.39 -0.90 11.23
C ILE A 122 -14.83 -1.40 11.10
N SER A 123 -15.04 -2.55 10.44
CA SER A 123 -16.36 -3.20 10.33
C SER A 123 -16.97 -3.48 11.70
N ARG A 124 -16.18 -4.01 12.64
CA ARG A 124 -16.64 -4.28 14.02
C ARG A 124 -16.95 -2.99 14.79
N ALA A 125 -16.11 -1.97 14.67
CA ALA A 125 -16.33 -0.68 15.34
C ALA A 125 -17.63 0.00 14.87
N LYS A 126 -17.93 -0.06 13.55
CA LYS A 126 -19.20 0.48 13.01
C LYS A 126 -20.43 -0.30 13.48
N LEU A 127 -20.32 -1.61 13.73
CA LEU A 127 -21.43 -2.41 14.25
C LEU A 127 -21.74 -2.09 15.72
N VAL A 128 -20.72 -1.83 16.53
CA VAL A 128 -20.90 -1.48 17.96
C VAL A 128 -21.53 -0.11 18.14
N ALA A 129 -21.22 0.87 17.28
CA ALA A 129 -21.78 2.22 17.37
C ALA A 129 -23.26 2.34 16.92
N ARG A 130 -23.86 1.25 16.43
CA ARG A 130 -25.21 1.23 15.84
C ARG A 130 -26.26 0.50 16.71
N ASN A 131 -25.84 -0.02 17.87
CA ASN A 131 -26.69 -0.58 18.92
C ASN A 131 -26.72 0.37 20.13
#